data_AF-A0A7J9GYQ8-F1
#
_entry.id   AF-A0A7J9GYQ8-F1
#
_cell.length_a   1.000
_cell.length_b   1.000
_cell.length_c   1.000
_cell.angle_alpha   90.00
_cell.angle_beta   90.00
_cell.angle_gamma   90.00
#
_symmetry.space_group_name_H-M   'P 1'
#
loop_
_entity.id
_entity.type
_entity.pdbx_description
1 polymer ?
#
loop_
_entity_poly.entity_id
_entity_poly.type
_entity_poly.pdbx_seq_one_letter_code
_entity_poly.pdbx_strand_id
1 'polypeptide(L)' 'CKPSVTQPDPVDPTPQCCQALKGANLTCLCSYKNSMLLPSLGIDPTLAMDLPAKCSLDMPSDC' A
#
# COMPACT_ATOMS: atom_id res chain seq x y z
N CYS A 1 -4.41 -6.44 -3.19
CA CYS A 1 -3.52 -5.27 -3.26
C CYS A 1 -2.10 -5.60 -3.68
N LYS A 2 -1.52 -6.74 -3.25
CA LYS A 2 -0.12 -7.12 -3.56
C LYS A 2 0.33 -6.85 -5.02
N PRO A 3 -0.42 -7.23 -6.07
CA PRO A 3 0.01 -6.96 -7.46
C PRO A 3 0.20 -5.47 -7.80
N SER A 4 -0.43 -4.56 -7.06
CA SER A 4 -0.31 -3.11 -7.27
C SER A 4 0.89 -2.48 -6.55
N VAL A 5 1.56 -3.25 -5.70
CA VAL A 5 2.65 -2.80 -4.82
C VAL A 5 3.88 -3.69 -4.94
N THR A 6 4.03 -4.38 -6.07
CA THR A 6 5.16 -5.27 -6.36
C THR A 6 5.78 -4.86 -7.70
N GLN A 7 7.10 -4.75 -7.71
CA GLN A 7 7.92 -4.50 -8.92
C GLN A 7 8.14 -5.81 -9.71
N PRO A 8 8.48 -5.75 -11.01
CA PRO A 8 8.71 -4.55 -11.82
C PRO A 8 7.45 -3.93 -12.44
N ASP A 9 6.38 -4.72 -12.60
CA ASP A 9 5.19 -4.33 -13.35
C ASP A 9 3.95 -4.25 -12.45
N PRO A 10 3.82 -3.20 -11.61
CA PRO A 10 2.66 -3.04 -10.77
C PRO A 10 1.42 -2.75 -11.59
N VAL A 11 0.30 -3.39 -11.23
CA VAL A 11 -0.99 -3.19 -11.90
C VAL A 11 -1.89 -2.24 -11.12
N ASP A 12 -2.87 -1.63 -11.78
CA ASP A 12 -3.86 -0.78 -11.11
C ASP A 12 -4.62 -1.56 -10.02
N PRO A 13 -4.96 -0.89 -8.89
CA PRO A 13 -5.67 -1.55 -7.81
C PRO A 13 -7.08 -1.93 -8.24
N THR A 14 -7.48 -3.15 -7.90
CA THR A 14 -8.86 -3.59 -8.11
C THR A 14 -9.82 -2.86 -7.16
N PRO A 15 -11.11 -2.73 -7.51
CA PRO A 15 -12.11 -2.16 -6.60
C PRO A 15 -12.15 -2.85 -5.23
N GLN A 16 -11.94 -4.17 -5.20
CA GLN A 16 -11.89 -4.95 -3.96
C GLN A 16 -10.65 -4.61 -3.12
N CYS A 17 -9.51 -4.33 -3.75
CA CYS A 17 -8.33 -3.83 -3.04
C CYS A 17 -8.62 -2.48 -2.39
N CYS A 18 -9.16 -1.53 -3.14
CA CYS A 18 -9.48 -0.21 -2.60
C CYS A 18 -10.54 -0.25 -1.51
N GLN A 19 -11.55 -1.14 -1.64
CA GLN A 19 -12.55 -1.35 -0.60
C GLN A 19 -11.92 -1.90 0.69
N ALA A 20 -11.00 -2.87 0.58
CA ALA A 20 -10.26 -3.38 1.74
C ALA A 20 -9.37 -2.31 2.36
N LEU A 21 -8.70 -1.50 1.54
CA LEU A 21 -7.83 -0.41 1.99
C LEU A 21 -8.60 0.69 2.73
N LYS A 22 -9.84 0.99 2.29
CA LYS A 22 -10.73 1.96 2.96
C LYS A 22 -11.11 1.53 4.40
N GLY A 23 -11.18 0.23 4.66
CA GLY A 23 -11.42 -0.32 6.01
C GLY A 23 -10.14 -0.60 6.81
N ALA A 24 -8.96 -0.39 6.22
CA ALA A 24 -7.69 -0.69 6.86
C ALA A 24 -7.21 0.46 7.76
N ASN A 25 -6.40 0.11 8.77
CA ASN A 25 -5.71 1.10 9.57
C ASN A 25 -4.42 1.54 8.85
N LEU A 26 -4.50 2.64 8.10
CA LEU A 26 -3.36 3.17 7.33
C LEU A 26 -2.19 3.63 8.22
N THR A 27 -2.45 4.12 9.43
CA THR A 27 -1.41 4.47 10.41
C THR A 27 -0.64 3.23 10.88
N CYS A 28 -1.34 2.11 11.10
CA CYS A 28 -0.71 0.83 11.43
C CYS A 28 0.14 0.34 10.24
N LEU A 29 -0.40 0.37 9.02
CA LEU A 29 0.34 -0.02 7.82
C LEU A 29 1.58 0.86 7.60
N CYS A 30 1.49 2.16 7.89
CA CYS A 30 2.61 3.08 7.84
C CYS A 30 3.80 2.65 8.71
N SER A 31 3.55 2.05 9.87
CA SER A 31 4.62 1.57 10.75
C SER A 31 5.55 0.54 10.07
N TYR A 32 5.08 -0.10 9.00
CA TYR A 32 5.87 -1.03 8.19
C TYR A 32 6.70 -0.36 7.09
N LYS A 33 6.57 0.96 6.84
CA LYS A 33 7.26 1.68 5.75
C LYS A 33 8.77 1.36 5.68
N ASN A 34 9.43 1.31 6.84
CA ASN A 34 10.86 1.02 6.94
C ASN A 34 11.16 -0.42 7.41
N SER A 35 10.13 -1.27 7.52
CA SER A 35 10.26 -2.64 8.00
C SER A 35 10.82 -3.54 6.90
N MET A 36 11.79 -4.39 7.26
CA MET A 36 12.30 -5.46 6.39
C MET A 36 11.23 -6.53 6.07
N LEU A 37 10.07 -6.46 6.73
CA LEU A 37 8.93 -7.32 6.39
C LEU A 37 8.38 -7.01 4.99
N LEU A 38 8.35 -5.74 4.54
CA LEU A 38 7.79 -5.42 3.22
C LEU A 38 8.59 -6.07 2.08
N PRO A 39 9.93 -5.90 1.99
CA PRO A 39 10.70 -6.55 0.94
C PRO A 39 10.66 -8.08 0.99
N SER A 40 10.65 -8.68 2.19
CA SER A 40 10.55 -10.16 2.33
C SER A 40 9.21 -10.72 1.84
N LEU A 41 8.15 -9.91 1.84
CA LEU A 41 6.84 -10.27 1.26
C LEU A 41 6.74 -9.91 -0.24
N GLY A 42 7.78 -9.29 -0.82
CA GLY A 42 7.79 -8.77 -2.18
C GLY A 42 6.97 -7.50 -2.35
N ILE A 43 6.82 -6.71 -1.29
CA ILE A 43 6.12 -5.42 -1.31
C ILE A 43 7.18 -4.31 -1.42
N ASP A 44 7.01 -3.47 -2.43
CA ASP A 44 7.78 -2.25 -2.60
C ASP A 44 7.19 -1.16 -1.69
N PRO A 45 7.96 -0.60 -0.74
CA PRO A 45 7.46 0.40 0.19
C PRO A 45 6.93 1.66 -0.50
N THR A 46 7.58 2.11 -1.58
CA THR A 46 7.17 3.31 -2.31
C THR A 46 5.81 3.09 -2.97
N LEU A 47 5.64 1.98 -3.69
CA LEU A 47 4.35 1.65 -4.30
C LEU A 47 3.25 1.46 -3.25
N ALA A 48 3.57 0.89 -2.09
CA ALA A 48 2.63 0.74 -0.98
C ALA A 48 2.16 2.08 -0.41
N MET A 49 3.07 3.07 -0.35
CA MET A 49 2.77 4.44 0.08
C MET A 49 1.93 5.22 -0.93
N ASP A 50 2.05 4.93 -2.23
CA ASP A 50 1.27 5.57 -3.28
C ASP A 50 -0.13 4.96 -3.46
N LEU A 51 -0.35 3.72 -2.97
CA LEU A 51 -1.59 2.97 -3.15
C LEU A 51 -2.85 3.68 -2.61
N PRO A 52 -2.84 4.34 -1.42
CA PRO A 52 -4.00 5.07 -0.93
C PRO A 52 -4.50 6.13 -1.92
N ALA A 53 -3.59 6.93 -2.50
CA ALA A 53 -3.94 7.97 -3.45
C ALA A 53 -4.60 7.40 -4.72
N LYS A 54 -4.09 6.26 -5.23
CA LYS A 54 -4.71 5.54 -6.37
C LYS A 54 -6.12 5.02 -6.06
N CYS A 55 -6.42 4.80 -4.79
CA CYS A 55 -7.75 4.44 -4.30
C CYS A 55 -8.59 5.65 -3.83
N SER A 56 -8.13 6.88 -4.08
CA SER A 56 -8.76 8.13 -3.61
C SER A 56 -8.93 8.18 -2.08
N LEU A 57 -7.91 7.70 -1.36
CA LEU A 57 -7.82 7.73 0.10
C LEU A 57 -6.67 8.64 0.52
N ASP A 58 -6.87 9.38 1.61
CA ASP A 58 -5.83 10.20 2.21
C ASP A 58 -4.86 9.33 3.03
N MET A 59 -3.57 9.58 2.85
CA MET A 59 -2.50 8.97 3.62
C MET A 59 -2.34 9.73 4.95
N PRO A 60 -2.09 9.06 6.09
CA PRO A 60 -1.85 9.74 7.35
C PRO A 60 -0.65 10.71 7.25
N SER A 61 -0.77 11.89 7.84
CA SER A 61 0.23 12.97 7.74
C SER A 61 1.62 12.63 8.28
N ASP A 62 1.73 11.64 9.17
CA ASP A 62 2.99 11.20 9.78
C ASP A 62 3.58 9.95 9.09
N CYS A 63 3.22 9.78 7.82
CA CYS A 63 3.75 8.75 6.94
C CYS A 63 4.41 9.37 5.70
#